data_AF-A0A7J5A2S0-F1
#
_entry.id   AF-A0A7J5A2S0-F1
#
_cell.length_a   1.000
_cell.length_b   1.000
_cell.length_c   1.000
_cell.angle_alpha   90.00
_cell.angle_beta   90.00
_cell.angle_gamma   90.00
#
_symmetry.space_group_name_H-M   'P 1'
#
loop_
_entity.id
_entity.type
_entity.pdbx_description
1 polymer ?
#
loop_
_entity_poly.entity_id
_entity_poly.type
_entity_poly.pdbx_seq_one_letter_code
_entity_poly.pdbx_strand_id
1 'polypeptide(L)'
;PPPSTPPPGGCTATYTVSNQWQGGFQGEVKVTAGSAAITGWTTKWTFANGQTVSQSWSTVLSSSGSTVTARNADYNGRLGAGASTSFGFIASWNGTNATPAVTCTAS
;
A
#
# COMPACT_ATOMS: atom_id res chain seq x y z
N PRO A 1 11.32 3.35 11.22
CA PRO A 1 10.92 4.59 10.52
C PRO A 1 9.66 5.20 11.15
N PRO A 2 9.62 6.50 11.49
CA PRO A 2 8.40 7.13 12.00
C PRO A 2 7.35 7.24 10.88
N PRO A 3 6.05 7.17 11.19
CA PRO A 3 5.01 7.49 10.22
C PRO A 3 5.15 8.97 9.83
N SER A 4 5.39 9.24 8.55
CA SER A 4 5.41 10.61 8.04
C SER A 4 4.01 11.20 8.19
N THR A 5 3.87 12.23 9.03
CA THR A 5 2.63 13.03 9.08
C THR A 5 2.36 13.54 7.67
N PRO A 6 1.21 13.21 7.07
CA PRO A 6 0.93 13.63 5.71
C PRO A 6 0.69 15.15 5.73
N PRO A 7 1.03 15.87 4.65
CA PRO A 7 0.63 17.27 4.49
C PRO A 7 -0.88 17.44 4.69
N PRO A 8 -1.38 18.63 5.05
CA PRO A 8 -2.82 18.90 5.09
C PRO A 8 -3.45 18.51 3.74
N GLY A 9 -4.43 17.60 3.76
CA GLY A 9 -5.03 17.02 2.55
C GLY A 9 -4.32 15.82 1.93
N GLY A 10 -3.25 15.32 2.55
CA GLY A 10 -2.55 14.10 2.15
C GLY A 10 -3.14 12.82 2.74
N CYS A 11 -2.48 11.69 2.48
CA CYS A 11 -2.77 10.40 3.10
C CYS A 11 -1.47 9.76 3.61
N THR A 12 -1.60 8.84 4.58
CA THR A 12 -0.51 7.93 4.97
C THR A 12 -0.83 6.52 4.54
N ALA A 13 0.22 5.72 4.33
CA ALA A 13 0.09 4.30 4.08
C ALA A 13 1.03 3.54 5.04
N THR A 14 0.48 2.53 5.72
CA THR A 14 1.23 1.62 6.60
C THR A 14 1.25 0.24 5.98
N TYR A 15 2.44 -0.32 5.80
CA TYR A 15 2.64 -1.64 5.23
C TYR A 15 2.83 -2.68 6.34
N THR A 16 2.20 -3.83 6.23
CA THR A 16 2.36 -4.95 7.16
C THR A 16 2.38 -6.26 6.40
N VAL A 17 3.27 -7.17 6.76
CA VAL A 17 3.24 -8.55 6.27
C VAL A 17 2.32 -9.32 7.22
N SER A 18 1.12 -9.65 6.75
CA SER A 18 0.07 -10.29 7.56
C SER A 18 0.31 -11.79 7.71
N ASN A 19 0.85 -12.43 6.66
CA ASN A 19 1.28 -13.82 6.69
C ASN A 19 2.47 -14.05 5.75
N GLN A 20 3.34 -15.01 6.05
CA GLN A 20 4.45 -15.39 5.17
C GLN A 20 4.69 -16.91 5.18
N TRP A 21 5.09 -17.45 4.04
CA TRP A 21 5.43 -18.86 3.86
C TRP A 21 6.60 -18.99 2.88
N GLN A 22 7.06 -20.22 2.65
CA GLN A 22 8.15 -20.48 1.72
C GLN A 22 7.75 -20.08 0.30
N GLY A 23 8.44 -19.08 -0.26
CA GLY A 23 8.21 -18.59 -1.62
C GLY A 23 7.06 -17.59 -1.80
N GLY A 24 6.31 -17.26 -0.73
CA GLY A 24 5.19 -16.31 -0.82
C GLY A 24 4.88 -15.60 0.49
N PHE A 25 4.21 -14.46 0.39
CA PHE A 25 3.71 -13.71 1.54
C PHE A 25 2.44 -12.94 1.19
N GLN A 26 1.64 -12.67 2.22
CA GLN A 26 0.49 -11.78 2.17
C GLN A 26 0.87 -10.43 2.79
N GLY A 27 0.84 -9.39 1.97
CA GLY A 27 0.98 -8.01 2.41
C GLY A 27 -0.39 -7.35 2.61
N GLU A 28 -0.48 -6.50 3.62
CA GLU A 28 -1.61 -5.60 3.85
C GLU A 28 -1.09 -4.17 3.91
N VAL A 29 -1.79 -3.25 3.28
CA VAL A 29 -1.49 -1.82 3.32
C VAL A 29 -2.72 -1.07 3.80
N LYS A 30 -2.57 -0.38 4.93
CA LYS A 30 -3.59 0.50 5.50
C LYS A 30 -3.35 1.93 5.06
N VAL A 31 -4.29 2.49 4.31
CA VAL A 31 -4.31 3.88 3.89
C VAL A 31 -5.18 4.69 4.84
N THR A 32 -4.66 5.80 5.35
CA THR A 32 -5.40 6.71 6.25
C THR A 32 -5.40 8.11 5.66
N ALA A 33 -6.57 8.72 5.53
CA ALA A 33 -6.70 10.11 5.14
C ALA A 33 -6.15 11.02 6.24
N GLY A 34 -5.54 12.14 5.85
CA GLY A 34 -5.09 13.16 6.78
C GLY A 34 -6.25 13.95 7.38
N SER A 35 -6.02 15.24 7.62
CA SER A 35 -7.03 16.14 8.20
C SER A 35 -8.17 16.55 7.27
N ALA A 36 -8.11 16.20 5.98
CA ALA A 36 -9.18 16.47 5.01
C ALA A 36 -9.72 15.16 4.43
N ALA A 37 -10.98 15.19 3.98
CA ALA A 37 -11.56 14.09 3.22
C ALA A 37 -10.89 13.99 1.85
N ILE A 38 -10.71 12.76 1.37
CA ILE A 38 -10.09 12.45 0.09
C ILE A 38 -11.08 11.65 -0.76
N THR A 39 -10.97 11.77 -2.08
CA THR A 39 -11.83 11.06 -3.03
C THR A 39 -11.14 9.90 -3.71
N GLY A 40 -9.81 9.89 -3.69
CA GLY A 40 -8.99 8.78 -4.12
C GLY A 40 -7.65 8.78 -3.39
N TRP A 41 -6.96 7.66 -3.51
CA TRP A 41 -5.61 7.49 -3.00
C TRP A 41 -4.79 6.61 -3.93
N THR A 42 -3.50 6.93 -3.99
CA THR A 42 -2.50 6.12 -4.69
C THR A 42 -1.33 5.90 -3.74
N THR A 43 -0.96 4.65 -3.57
CA THR A 43 0.22 4.24 -2.81
C THR A 43 1.30 3.76 -3.75
N LYS A 44 2.55 3.99 -3.38
CA LYS A 44 3.71 3.57 -4.17
C LYS A 44 4.82 3.08 -3.26
N TRP A 45 5.46 1.99 -3.65
CA TRP A 45 6.64 1.47 -2.97
C TRP A 45 7.56 0.75 -3.95
N THR A 46 8.78 0.46 -3.50
CA THR A 46 9.76 -0.30 -4.27
C THR A 46 10.19 -1.51 -3.47
N PHE A 47 10.05 -2.69 -4.05
CA PHE A 47 10.59 -3.92 -3.50
C PHE A 47 12.11 -3.95 -3.63
N ALA A 48 12.80 -4.24 -2.52
CA ALA A 48 14.26 -4.20 -2.48
C ALA A 48 14.92 -5.50 -2.96
N ASN A 49 14.21 -6.62 -2.95
CA ASN A 49 14.80 -7.97 -3.11
C ASN A 49 14.06 -8.81 -4.16
N GLY A 50 13.55 -8.18 -5.21
CA GLY A 50 12.91 -8.89 -6.34
C GLY A 50 11.55 -9.50 -6.03
N GLN A 51 10.87 -9.06 -4.96
CA GLN A 51 9.51 -9.52 -4.68
C GLN A 51 8.58 -9.14 -5.82
N THR A 52 7.64 -10.02 -6.16
CA THR A 52 6.71 -9.83 -7.28
C THR A 52 5.28 -10.07 -6.82
N VAL A 53 4.37 -9.13 -7.09
CA VAL A 53 2.96 -9.30 -6.75
C VAL A 53 2.28 -10.25 -7.73
N SER A 54 1.58 -11.24 -7.20
CA SER A 54 0.85 -12.24 -8.00
C SER A 54 -0.66 -12.01 -7.97
N GLN A 55 -1.21 -11.53 -6.85
CA GLN A 55 -2.63 -11.25 -6.68
C GLN A 55 -2.83 -10.03 -5.78
N SER A 56 -3.93 -9.30 -5.98
CA SER A 56 -4.32 -8.18 -5.13
C SER A 56 -5.85 -8.08 -5.04
N TRP A 57 -6.34 -7.52 -3.94
CA TRP A 57 -7.77 -7.26 -3.73
C TRP A 57 -7.95 -5.92 -3.02
N SER A 58 -9.14 -5.32 -3.16
CA SER A 58 -9.46 -3.98 -2.64
C SER A 58 -8.52 -2.88 -3.15
N THR A 59 -7.87 -3.10 -4.29
CA THR A 59 -7.00 -2.13 -4.95
C THR A 59 -6.88 -2.46 -6.43
N VAL A 60 -6.52 -1.47 -7.23
CA VAL A 60 -5.98 -1.70 -8.57
C VAL A 60 -4.47 -1.53 -8.50
N LEU A 61 -3.75 -2.65 -8.49
CA LEU A 61 -2.29 -2.68 -8.35
C LEU A 61 -1.64 -2.92 -9.71
N SER A 62 -0.57 -2.16 -9.98
CA SER A 62 0.30 -2.35 -11.13
C SER A 62 1.76 -2.32 -10.68
N SER A 63 2.57 -3.21 -11.25
CA SER A 63 4.00 -3.32 -10.98
C SER A 63 4.81 -3.11 -12.25
N SER A 64 5.85 -2.30 -12.17
CA SER A 64 6.84 -2.09 -13.23
C SER A 64 8.23 -2.30 -12.66
N GLY A 65 8.87 -3.42 -13.04
CA GLY A 65 10.08 -3.90 -12.38
C GLY A 65 9.82 -4.07 -10.87
N SER A 66 10.68 -3.46 -10.05
CA SER A 66 10.58 -3.51 -8.59
C SER A 66 9.60 -2.48 -8.00
N THR A 67 9.07 -1.56 -8.81
CA THR A 67 8.17 -0.50 -8.34
C THR A 67 6.72 -0.94 -8.43
N VAL A 68 6.02 -0.85 -7.32
CA VAL A 68 4.59 -1.16 -7.22
C VAL A 68 3.81 0.11 -6.97
N THR A 69 2.74 0.28 -7.74
CA THR A 69 1.76 1.36 -7.58
C THR A 69 0.39 0.74 -7.36
N ALA A 70 -0.26 1.07 -6.25
CA ALA A 70 -1.58 0.57 -5.91
C ALA A 70 -2.53 1.73 -5.67
N ARG A 71 -3.58 1.82 -6.50
CA ARG A 71 -4.63 2.85 -6.39
C ARG A 71 -5.90 2.26 -5.78
N ASN A 72 -6.76 3.14 -5.28
CA ASN A 72 -8.06 2.71 -4.77
C ASN A 72 -8.88 1.93 -5.81
N ALA A 73 -9.70 1.00 -5.32
CA ALA A 73 -10.83 0.48 -6.08
C ALA A 73 -11.96 1.52 -6.08
N ASP A 74 -12.95 1.35 -6.96
CA ASP A 74 -14.03 2.32 -7.13
C ASP A 74 -14.83 2.57 -5.84
N TYR A 75 -14.93 1.55 -4.97
CA TYR A 75 -15.73 1.61 -3.74
C TYR A 75 -14.98 2.08 -2.50
N ASN A 76 -13.64 2.17 -2.51
CA ASN A 76 -12.83 2.47 -1.32
C ASN A 76 -11.89 3.67 -1.47
N GLY A 77 -12.08 4.50 -2.50
CA GLY A 77 -11.32 5.74 -2.70
C GLY A 77 -11.75 6.88 -1.79
N ARG A 78 -13.06 6.99 -1.50
CA ARG A 78 -13.61 8.06 -0.67
C ARG A 78 -13.41 7.76 0.81
N LEU A 79 -12.58 8.57 1.46
CA LEU A 79 -12.35 8.50 2.91
C LEU A 79 -12.62 9.88 3.52
N GLY A 80 -13.39 9.91 4.61
CA GLY A 80 -13.51 11.11 5.44
C GLY A 80 -12.17 11.47 6.09
N ALA A 81 -12.05 12.68 6.65
CA ALA A 81 -10.87 13.09 7.40
C ALA A 81 -10.59 12.09 8.54
N GLY A 82 -9.34 11.63 8.64
CA GLY A 82 -8.91 10.61 9.61
C GLY A 82 -9.46 9.19 9.37
N ALA A 83 -10.29 8.97 8.36
CA ALA A 83 -10.79 7.63 8.02
C ALA A 83 -9.71 6.80 7.33
N SER A 84 -9.85 5.48 7.39
CA SER A 84 -8.87 4.55 6.83
C SER A 84 -9.52 3.39 6.08
N THR A 85 -8.81 2.87 5.09
CA THR A 85 -9.13 1.63 4.39
C THR A 85 -7.89 0.76 4.31
N SER A 86 -8.09 -0.55 4.22
CA SER A 86 -7.00 -1.50 3.96
C SER A 86 -7.19 -2.17 2.60
N PHE A 87 -6.08 -2.52 1.97
CA PHE A 87 -6.06 -3.44 0.84
C PHE A 87 -4.98 -4.50 1.06
N GLY A 88 -5.11 -5.62 0.36
CA GLY A 88 -4.17 -6.72 0.50
C GLY A 88 -3.67 -7.24 -0.84
N PHE A 89 -2.56 -7.96 -0.78
CA PHE A 89 -1.96 -8.60 -1.93
C PHE A 89 -1.17 -9.84 -1.51
N ILE A 90 -0.99 -10.76 -2.45
CA ILE A 90 -0.08 -11.89 -2.35
C ILE A 90 1.08 -11.64 -3.29
N ALA A 91 2.29 -11.80 -2.79
CA ALA A 91 3.52 -11.65 -3.55
C ALA A 91 4.50 -12.79 -3.27
N SER A 92 5.33 -13.10 -4.26
CA SER A 92 6.46 -14.01 -4.11
C SER A 92 7.69 -13.27 -3.58
N TRP A 93 8.57 -13.99 -2.89
CA TRP A 93 9.84 -13.49 -2.40
C TRP A 93 10.88 -14.60 -2.46
N ASN A 94 12.16 -14.23 -2.54
CA ASN A 94 13.26 -15.18 -2.51
C ASN A 94 14.41 -14.62 -1.65
N GLY A 95 14.84 -15.38 -0.64
CA GLY A 95 15.92 -14.99 0.27
C GLY A 95 15.54 -13.98 1.35
N THR A 96 15.26 -12.72 0.98
CA THR A 96 15.00 -11.64 1.95
C THR A 96 13.71 -10.91 1.63
N ASN A 97 12.80 -10.79 2.60
CA ASN A 97 11.55 -10.06 2.45
C ASN A 97 11.54 -8.75 3.28
N ALA A 98 12.34 -7.78 2.88
CA ALA A 98 12.37 -6.48 3.56
C ALA A 98 11.08 -5.69 3.32
N THR A 99 10.52 -5.12 4.39
CA THR A 99 9.35 -4.23 4.31
C THR A 99 9.73 -2.89 3.70
N PRO A 100 9.10 -2.47 2.60
CA PRO A 100 9.43 -1.21 1.95
C PRO A 100 8.77 -0.01 2.67
N ALA A 101 9.34 1.18 2.46
CA ALA A 101 8.63 2.41 2.78
C ALA A 101 7.55 2.65 1.71
N VAL A 102 6.32 2.92 2.14
CA VAL A 102 5.19 3.20 1.25
C VAL A 102 4.89 4.69 1.30
N THR A 103 4.86 5.33 0.14
CA THR A 103 4.36 6.69 -0.01
C THR A 103 2.87 6.65 -0.36
N CYS A 104 2.13 7.68 0.05
CA CYS A 104 0.72 7.82 -0.26
C CYS A 104 0.46 9.23 -0.81
N THR A 105 -0.33 9.29 -1.89
CA THR A 105 -0.78 10.52 -2.53
C THR A 105 -2.30 10.50 -2.58
N ALA A 106 -2.92 11.52 -1.99
CA ALA A 106 -4.36 11.70 -1.98
C ALA A 106 -4.81 12.59 -3.16
N SER A 107 -6.07 12.40 -3.57
CA SER A 107 -6.74 13.17 -4.64
C SER A 107 -8.17 13.51 -4.27
#